data_AF-A0A1H7JVC6-F1
#
_entry.id   AF-A0A1H7JVC6-F1
#
_cell.length_a   1.000
_cell.length_b   1.000
_cell.length_c   1.000
_cell.angle_alpha   90.00
_cell.angle_beta   90.00
_cell.angle_gamma   90.00
#
_symmetry.space_group_name_H-M   'P 1'
#
loop_
_entity.id
_entity.type
_entity.pdbx_description
1 polymer ?
#
loop_
_entity_poly.entity_id
_entity_poly.type
_entity_poly.pdbx_seq_one_letter_code
_entity_poly.pdbx_strand_id
1 'polypeptide(L)'
;MEHNRIKLISAAVFTALLLTGCGKAKVPDFDKDYKEYLDYAFDGNYSISKPMEQRFDVEDRTEYTWQVMYTGNDGEDRSTRILINRGDDYNKKYIDYDNDWTVADLVARVQGTEVCEEIADQILSKYFTETAETDEHLSLKGDGFTISAHTTSCRLMGADLDMLAEFIKPGSGEKYVGTNLADWANDKYNYIEVFFAILDESKTEELTEKFNEVISDYKAITKDPQTYCFKLEGKDSDDSWVTLASECKVQGKDFDAENFRLSNVAEELGIDTDTYIDPD
;
A
#
# COMPACT_ATOMS: atom_id res chain seq x y z
N MET A 1 48.76 40.21 -21.59
CA MET A 1 48.60 38.87 -20.95
C MET A 1 47.37 38.91 -20.07
N GLU A 2 46.15 38.84 -20.62
CA GLU A 2 44.95 38.84 -19.76
C GLU A 2 43.69 38.27 -20.43
N HIS A 3 43.83 37.52 -21.54
CA HIS A 3 42.69 36.95 -22.27
C HIS A 3 42.77 35.43 -22.49
N ASN A 4 43.79 34.75 -21.95
CA ASN A 4 43.97 33.30 -22.10
C ASN A 4 43.72 32.48 -20.83
N ARG A 5 43.36 33.10 -19.69
CA ARG A 5 43.07 32.36 -18.44
C ARG A 5 41.59 32.02 -18.21
N ILE A 6 40.66 32.61 -18.97
CA ILE A 6 39.22 32.40 -18.77
C ILE A 6 38.71 31.14 -19.52
N LYS A 7 39.39 30.71 -20.59
CA LYS A 7 38.94 29.54 -21.38
C LYS A 7 39.34 28.16 -20.81
N LEU A 8 40.27 28.09 -19.86
CA LEU A 8 40.68 26.81 -19.26
C LEU A 8 39.85 26.41 -18.02
N ILE A 9 39.15 27.35 -17.38
CA ILE A 9 38.32 27.05 -16.20
C ILE A 9 36.93 26.55 -16.63
N SER A 10 36.41 27.02 -17.77
CA SER A 10 35.11 26.56 -18.28
C SER A 10 35.14 25.16 -18.91
N ALA A 11 36.30 24.68 -19.39
CA ALA A 11 36.41 23.32 -19.91
C ALA A 11 36.46 22.27 -18.78
N ALA A 12 37.12 22.58 -17.66
CA ALA A 12 37.21 21.65 -16.52
C ALA A 12 35.88 21.46 -15.76
N VAL A 13 35.02 22.50 -15.71
CA VAL A 13 33.68 22.39 -15.10
C VAL A 13 32.73 21.57 -15.97
N PHE A 14 32.84 21.66 -17.29
CA PHE A 14 32.02 20.84 -18.19
C PHE A 14 32.48 19.38 -18.29
N THR A 15 33.78 19.10 -18.16
CA THR A 15 34.27 17.70 -18.11
C THR A 15 33.97 17.02 -16.77
N ALA A 16 33.90 17.77 -15.67
CA ALA A 16 33.45 17.24 -14.37
C ALA A 16 31.94 16.94 -14.32
N LEU A 17 31.13 17.68 -15.08
CA LEU A 17 29.69 17.44 -15.24
C LEU A 17 29.36 16.28 -16.22
N LEU A 18 30.32 15.85 -17.04
CA LEU A 18 30.16 14.72 -17.97
C LEU A 18 30.80 13.41 -17.45
N LEU A 19 31.48 13.45 -16.29
CA LEU A 19 32.11 12.28 -15.65
C LEU A 19 31.30 11.69 -14.48
N THR A 20 30.09 12.20 -14.22
CA THR A 20 29.16 11.63 -13.22
C THR A 20 28.18 10.61 -13.80
N GLY A 21 28.27 10.30 -15.10
CA GLY A 21 27.31 9.45 -15.83
C GLY A 21 27.62 7.96 -15.88
N CYS A 22 28.59 7.46 -15.12
CA CYS A 22 28.90 6.01 -15.03
C CYS A 22 29.03 5.54 -13.57
N GLY A 23 28.23 6.12 -12.68
CA GLY A 23 28.04 5.56 -11.34
C GLY A 23 26.86 4.63 -11.39
N LYS A 24 27.05 3.34 -11.07
CA LYS A 24 25.93 2.43 -10.77
C LYS A 24 24.96 3.14 -9.82
N ALA A 25 23.67 3.04 -10.10
CA ALA A 25 22.59 3.49 -9.23
C ALA A 25 22.93 3.19 -7.75
N LYS A 26 23.11 4.21 -6.91
CA LYS A 26 23.44 4.01 -5.48
C LYS A 26 22.28 3.27 -4.82
N VAL A 27 22.52 2.03 -4.36
CA VAL A 27 21.58 1.28 -3.52
C VAL A 27 21.30 2.08 -2.24
N PRO A 28 20.03 2.35 -1.88
CA PRO A 28 19.70 3.15 -0.72
C PRO A 28 20.08 2.39 0.54
N ASP A 29 20.48 3.13 1.55
CA ASP A 29 20.62 2.60 2.90
C ASP A 29 19.38 3.04 3.67
N PHE A 30 18.26 2.31 3.55
CA PHE A 30 16.96 2.76 4.06
C PHE A 30 16.97 3.15 5.54
N ASP A 31 17.66 2.37 6.38
CA ASP A 31 17.79 2.63 7.81
C ASP A 31 18.49 3.96 8.11
N LYS A 32 19.35 4.42 7.19
CA LYS A 32 20.11 5.67 7.32
C LYS A 32 19.47 6.83 6.57
N ASP A 33 19.15 6.61 5.30
CA ASP A 33 18.71 7.62 4.35
C ASP A 33 17.27 8.10 4.71
N TYR A 34 16.44 7.24 5.32
CA TYR A 34 15.04 7.55 5.72
C TYR A 34 14.82 7.48 7.24
N LYS A 35 15.89 7.50 8.02
CA LYS A 35 15.85 7.26 9.47
C LYS A 35 14.82 8.11 10.19
N GLU A 36 14.84 9.43 9.97
CA GLU A 36 13.99 10.35 10.72
C GLU A 36 12.50 10.11 10.44
N TYR A 37 12.16 9.76 9.20
CA TYR A 37 10.79 9.44 8.83
C TYR A 37 10.36 8.10 9.40
N LEU A 38 11.19 7.07 9.28
CA LEU A 38 10.89 5.74 9.81
C LEU A 38 10.83 5.73 11.34
N ASP A 39 11.72 6.46 12.04
CA ASP A 39 11.63 6.66 13.49
C ASP A 39 10.30 7.33 13.88
N TYR A 40 9.85 8.32 13.10
CA TYR A 40 8.55 8.94 13.32
C TYR A 40 7.39 7.98 13.01
N ALA A 41 7.40 7.32 11.86
CA ALA A 41 6.31 6.46 11.38
C ALA A 41 6.14 5.21 12.27
N PHE A 42 7.26 4.67 12.76
CA PHE A 42 7.34 3.46 13.58
C PHE A 42 7.58 3.70 15.08
N ASP A 43 7.59 4.94 15.54
CA ASP A 43 7.91 5.31 16.92
C ASP A 43 9.26 4.71 17.42
N GLY A 44 10.20 4.51 16.48
CA GLY A 44 11.48 3.85 16.71
C GLY A 44 11.42 2.32 16.90
N ASN A 45 10.25 1.69 16.81
CA ASN A 45 10.06 0.24 17.02
C ASN A 45 10.14 -0.54 15.70
N TYR A 46 11.27 -0.40 15.01
CA TYR A 46 11.54 -1.12 13.77
C TYR A 46 13.02 -1.46 13.61
N SER A 47 13.31 -2.38 12.70
CA SER A 47 14.66 -2.61 12.20
C SER A 47 14.62 -3.02 10.74
N ILE A 48 15.62 -2.60 9.97
CA ILE A 48 15.78 -2.95 8.56
C ILE A 48 17.08 -3.74 8.39
N SER A 49 17.01 -4.89 7.73
CA SER A 49 18.19 -5.70 7.43
C SER A 49 19.11 -5.00 6.43
N LYS A 50 20.32 -5.51 6.26
CA LYS A 50 21.10 -5.17 5.05
C LYS A 50 20.40 -5.71 3.80
N PRO A 51 20.57 -5.07 2.63
CA PRO A 51 20.00 -5.59 1.39
C PRO A 51 20.63 -6.94 1.05
N MET A 52 19.78 -7.87 0.63
CA MET A 52 20.15 -9.05 -0.12
C MET A 52 20.09 -8.73 -1.61
N GLU A 53 21.19 -8.95 -2.32
CA GLU A 53 21.32 -8.68 -3.75
C GLU A 53 21.13 -9.98 -4.55
N GLN A 54 20.24 -9.94 -5.54
CA GLN A 54 20.05 -11.02 -6.50
C GLN A 54 20.10 -10.48 -7.93
N ARG A 55 21.09 -10.95 -8.71
CA ARG A 55 21.27 -10.56 -10.11
C ARG A 55 20.54 -11.52 -11.05
N PHE A 56 19.82 -10.97 -12.02
CA PHE A 56 19.14 -11.70 -13.09
C PHE A 56 19.74 -11.33 -14.45
N ASP A 57 20.79 -12.05 -14.85
CA ASP A 57 21.61 -11.73 -16.03
C ASP A 57 20.83 -11.69 -17.36
N VAL A 58 19.74 -12.45 -17.48
CA VAL A 58 18.92 -12.51 -18.71
C VAL A 58 18.10 -11.24 -18.93
N GLU A 59 17.76 -10.55 -17.85
CA GLU A 59 16.88 -9.37 -17.84
C GLU A 59 17.64 -8.07 -17.57
N ASP A 60 18.97 -8.15 -17.44
CA ASP A 60 19.85 -7.05 -17.03
C ASP A 60 19.32 -6.27 -15.82
N ARG A 61 18.74 -7.00 -14.85
CA ARG A 61 18.15 -6.45 -13.63
C ARG A 61 18.83 -7.03 -12.39
N THR A 62 18.94 -6.20 -11.37
CA THR A 62 19.36 -6.59 -10.03
C THR A 62 18.23 -6.26 -9.06
N GLU A 63 17.80 -7.27 -8.32
CA GLU A 63 16.84 -7.14 -7.23
C GLU A 63 17.59 -6.93 -5.91
N TYR A 64 17.12 -5.97 -5.13
CA TYR A 64 17.57 -5.73 -3.77
C TYR A 64 16.37 -5.94 -2.84
N THR A 65 16.52 -6.83 -1.86
CA THR A 65 15.49 -7.10 -0.85
C THR A 65 16.00 -6.77 0.54
N TRP A 66 15.21 -6.02 1.32
CA TRP A 66 15.45 -5.78 2.75
C TRP A 66 14.31 -6.40 3.55
N GLN A 67 14.65 -7.08 4.64
CA GLN A 67 13.67 -7.48 5.64
C GLN A 67 13.42 -6.32 6.59
N VAL A 68 12.16 -6.02 6.87
CA VAL A 68 11.75 -5.01 7.87
C VAL A 68 11.04 -5.76 8.99
N MET A 69 11.51 -5.59 10.21
CA MET A 69 10.83 -6.05 11.42
C MET A 69 10.24 -4.84 12.15
N TYR A 70 9.03 -4.95 12.67
CA TYR A 70 8.39 -3.89 13.45
C TYR A 70 7.45 -4.47 14.50
N THR A 71 7.11 -3.68 15.52
CA THR A 71 6.14 -4.08 16.54
C THR A 71 4.77 -3.47 16.20
N GLY A 72 3.76 -4.29 15.96
CA GLY A 72 2.42 -3.78 15.65
C GLY A 72 1.67 -3.25 16.86
N ASN A 73 0.43 -2.78 16.68
CA ASN A 73 -0.30 -2.08 17.74
C ASN A 73 -0.70 -3.00 18.91
N ASP A 74 -0.79 -4.31 18.69
CA ASP A 74 -0.99 -5.33 19.73
C ASP A 74 0.27 -5.65 20.55
N GLY A 75 1.44 -5.13 20.14
CA GLY A 75 2.73 -5.40 20.75
C GLY A 75 3.46 -6.63 20.21
N GLU A 76 2.95 -7.30 19.19
CA GLU A 76 3.60 -8.43 18.54
C GLU A 76 4.57 -8.01 17.43
N ASP A 77 5.67 -8.75 17.31
CA ASP A 77 6.68 -8.51 16.28
C ASP A 77 6.22 -9.07 14.93
N ARG A 78 6.14 -8.19 13.94
CA ARG A 78 5.78 -8.48 12.54
C ARG A 78 6.98 -8.35 11.64
N SER A 79 6.86 -8.93 10.45
CA SER A 79 7.88 -8.85 9.43
C SER A 79 7.29 -8.55 8.06
N THR A 80 7.93 -7.67 7.32
CA THR A 80 7.63 -7.39 5.91
C THR A 80 8.93 -7.21 5.13
N ARG A 81 8.84 -6.84 3.86
CA ARG A 81 9.99 -6.61 3.01
C ARG A 81 9.85 -5.36 2.16
N ILE A 82 11.01 -4.79 1.86
CA ILE A 82 11.20 -3.81 0.79
C ILE A 82 11.87 -4.56 -0.37
N LEU A 83 11.35 -4.39 -1.58
CA LEU A 83 11.91 -4.97 -2.80
C LEU A 83 12.06 -3.87 -3.84
N ILE A 84 13.27 -3.70 -4.35
CA ILE A 84 13.56 -2.78 -5.46
C ILE A 84 14.25 -3.55 -6.58
N ASN A 85 13.78 -3.32 -7.81
CA ASN A 85 14.39 -3.83 -9.03
C ASN A 85 15.09 -2.70 -9.79
N ARG A 86 16.37 -2.90 -10.14
CA ARG A 86 17.15 -1.91 -10.89
C ARG A 86 17.85 -2.51 -12.09
N GLY A 87 17.67 -1.87 -13.23
CA GLY A 87 18.56 -2.05 -14.38
C GLY A 87 19.81 -1.19 -14.27
N ASP A 88 20.85 -1.51 -15.04
CA ASP A 88 22.11 -0.75 -15.05
C ASP A 88 21.94 0.67 -15.64
N ASP A 89 20.92 0.90 -16.47
CA ASP A 89 20.63 2.18 -17.15
C ASP A 89 19.54 3.03 -16.47
N TYR A 90 19.15 2.70 -15.24
CA TYR A 90 18.05 3.40 -14.55
C TYR A 90 18.38 4.88 -14.27
N ASN A 91 17.54 5.79 -14.75
CA ASN A 91 17.76 7.23 -14.61
C ASN A 91 17.68 7.67 -13.13
N LYS A 92 18.64 8.50 -12.70
CA LYS A 92 18.76 8.97 -11.31
C LYS A 92 17.48 9.58 -10.74
N LYS A 93 16.73 10.36 -11.50
CA LYS A 93 15.48 10.96 -10.99
C LYS A 93 14.45 9.88 -10.62
N TYR A 94 14.39 8.80 -11.39
CA TYR A 94 13.50 7.67 -11.11
C TYR A 94 14.00 6.83 -9.95
N ILE A 95 15.31 6.75 -9.74
CA ILE A 95 15.88 6.09 -8.55
C ILE A 95 15.41 6.80 -7.27
N ASP A 96 15.48 8.13 -7.23
CA ASP A 96 15.08 8.90 -6.05
C ASP A 96 13.56 8.75 -5.83
N TYR A 97 12.77 8.85 -6.91
CA TYR A 97 11.33 8.61 -6.88
C TYR A 97 10.94 7.23 -6.35
N ASP A 98 11.54 6.17 -6.91
CA ASP A 98 11.24 4.78 -6.56
C ASP A 98 11.56 4.49 -5.08
N ASN A 99 12.66 5.05 -4.55
CA ASN A 99 12.99 4.88 -3.14
C ASN A 99 11.99 5.59 -2.22
N ASP A 100 11.65 6.85 -2.53
CA ASP A 100 10.71 7.64 -1.73
C ASP A 100 9.31 7.00 -1.75
N TRP A 101 8.86 6.56 -2.94
CA TRP A 101 7.61 5.84 -3.12
C TRP A 101 7.61 4.54 -2.32
N THR A 102 8.67 3.74 -2.43
CA THR A 102 8.80 2.46 -1.73
C THR A 102 8.73 2.61 -0.21
N VAL A 103 9.32 3.67 0.34
CA VAL A 103 9.29 3.94 1.79
C VAL A 103 7.91 4.42 2.24
N ALA A 104 7.24 5.26 1.43
CA ALA A 104 5.88 5.67 1.72
C ALA A 104 4.89 4.48 1.62
N ASP A 105 5.04 3.64 0.60
CA ASP A 105 4.26 2.43 0.39
C ASP A 105 4.45 1.43 1.52
N LEU A 106 5.68 1.25 2.03
CA LEU A 106 5.93 0.42 3.22
C LEU A 106 5.03 0.84 4.40
N VAL A 107 4.96 2.13 4.70
CA VAL A 107 4.15 2.62 5.83
C VAL A 107 2.66 2.43 5.56
N ALA A 108 2.19 2.72 4.34
CA ALA A 108 0.81 2.51 3.94
C ALA A 108 0.39 1.02 4.00
N ARG A 109 1.27 0.10 3.59
CA ARG A 109 1.04 -1.35 3.69
C ARG A 109 0.95 -1.82 5.14
N VAL A 110 1.83 -1.32 6.01
CA VAL A 110 1.77 -1.63 7.45
C VAL A 110 0.47 -1.11 8.06
N GLN A 111 0.03 0.10 7.72
CA GLN A 111 -1.29 0.59 8.15
C GLN A 111 -2.42 -0.32 7.69
N GLY A 112 -2.40 -0.77 6.43
CA GLY A 112 -3.38 -1.72 5.91
C GLY A 112 -3.42 -3.04 6.70
N THR A 113 -2.25 -3.53 7.12
CA THR A 113 -2.11 -4.74 7.96
C THR A 113 -2.81 -4.55 9.31
N GLU A 114 -2.51 -3.46 10.02
CA GLU A 114 -3.12 -3.13 11.33
C GLU A 114 -4.65 -2.98 11.22
N VAL A 115 -5.13 -2.38 10.12
CA VAL A 115 -6.57 -2.24 9.84
C VAL A 115 -7.22 -3.61 9.59
N CYS A 116 -6.56 -4.49 8.85
CA CYS A 116 -7.04 -5.85 8.60
C CYS A 116 -7.14 -6.65 9.90
N GLU A 117 -6.18 -6.48 10.81
CA GLU A 117 -6.20 -7.11 12.14
C GLU A 117 -7.36 -6.60 13.00
N GLU A 118 -7.59 -5.28 13.04
CA GLU A 118 -8.76 -4.74 13.74
C GLU A 118 -10.09 -5.27 13.17
N ILE A 119 -10.19 -5.44 11.85
CA ILE A 119 -11.38 -6.04 11.23
C ILE A 119 -11.51 -7.51 11.64
N ALA A 120 -10.42 -8.27 11.60
CA ALA A 120 -10.42 -9.67 12.03
C ALA A 120 -10.86 -9.81 13.49
N ASP A 121 -10.26 -9.03 14.37
CA ASP A 121 -10.44 -9.13 15.82
C ASP A 121 -11.75 -8.53 16.32
N GLN A 122 -12.14 -7.36 15.81
CA GLN A 122 -13.30 -6.62 16.33
C GLN A 122 -14.59 -6.91 15.57
N ILE A 123 -14.51 -7.42 14.34
CA ILE A 123 -15.70 -7.65 13.49
C ILE A 123 -15.85 -9.13 13.17
N LEU A 124 -14.88 -9.74 12.46
CA LEU A 124 -15.05 -11.11 11.95
C LEU A 124 -15.11 -12.14 13.08
N SER A 125 -14.32 -11.99 14.15
CA SER A 125 -14.27 -12.91 15.30
C SER A 125 -15.62 -13.09 16.03
N LYS A 126 -16.56 -12.16 15.86
CA LYS A 126 -17.92 -12.25 16.43
C LYS A 126 -18.79 -13.29 15.71
N TYR A 127 -18.50 -13.55 14.44
CA TYR A 127 -19.36 -14.33 13.54
C TYR A 127 -18.69 -15.60 13.01
N PHE A 128 -17.36 -15.63 13.05
CA PHE A 128 -16.52 -16.71 12.55
C PHE A 128 -15.55 -17.18 13.64
N THR A 129 -15.32 -18.49 13.68
CA THR A 129 -14.41 -19.11 14.68
C THR A 129 -13.02 -19.34 14.12
N GLU A 130 -12.89 -19.27 12.80
CA GLU A 130 -11.68 -19.38 12.04
C GLU A 130 -10.74 -18.20 12.32
N THR A 131 -9.44 -18.45 12.23
CA THR A 131 -8.42 -17.40 12.38
C THR A 131 -8.15 -16.77 11.02
N ALA A 132 -8.22 -15.44 10.94
CA ALA A 132 -7.85 -14.70 9.74
C ALA A 132 -6.32 -14.60 9.62
N GLU A 133 -5.81 -14.62 8.39
CA GLU A 133 -4.45 -14.23 8.02
C GLU A 133 -4.48 -12.74 7.60
N THR A 134 -3.49 -11.95 8.02
CA THR A 134 -3.49 -10.47 7.81
C THR A 134 -2.17 -9.90 7.27
N ASP A 135 -1.13 -10.70 7.06
CA ASP A 135 0.25 -10.26 6.76
C ASP A 135 0.41 -9.35 5.51
N GLU A 136 -0.49 -9.48 4.51
CA GLU A 136 -0.48 -8.66 3.29
C GLU A 136 -1.89 -8.19 2.88
N HIS A 137 -2.88 -9.02 3.18
CA HIS A 137 -4.31 -8.78 2.99
C HIS A 137 -5.05 -9.61 4.03
N LEU A 138 -6.29 -9.25 4.33
CA LEU A 138 -7.13 -10.09 5.16
C LEU A 138 -7.56 -11.31 4.34
N SER A 139 -7.36 -12.52 4.87
CA SER A 139 -7.93 -13.75 4.35
C SER A 139 -8.49 -14.63 5.47
N LEU A 140 -9.73 -15.05 5.36
CA LEU A 140 -10.38 -15.99 6.26
C LEU A 140 -10.98 -17.13 5.44
N LYS A 141 -10.68 -18.38 5.79
CA LYS A 141 -11.22 -19.56 5.10
C LYS A 141 -11.91 -20.45 6.12
N GLY A 142 -13.16 -20.78 5.85
CA GLY A 142 -13.92 -21.68 6.69
C GLY A 142 -14.66 -22.74 5.88
N ASP A 143 -15.50 -23.49 6.58
CA ASP A 143 -16.26 -24.56 5.94
C ASP A 143 -17.30 -23.98 4.98
N GLY A 144 -17.07 -24.11 3.68
CA GLY A 144 -17.99 -23.64 2.63
C GLY A 144 -17.93 -22.15 2.32
N PHE A 145 -16.91 -21.42 2.77
CA PHE A 145 -16.75 -19.99 2.45
C PHE A 145 -15.30 -19.49 2.49
N THR A 146 -15.07 -18.35 1.86
CA THR A 146 -13.86 -17.54 2.01
C THR A 146 -14.21 -16.06 2.16
N ILE A 147 -13.47 -15.32 2.97
CA ILE A 147 -13.52 -13.86 3.04
C ILE A 147 -12.14 -13.33 2.70
N SER A 148 -12.05 -12.29 1.89
CA SER A 148 -10.82 -11.52 1.70
C SER A 148 -11.09 -10.03 1.78
N ALA A 149 -10.12 -9.25 2.27
CA ALA A 149 -10.19 -7.81 2.22
C ALA A 149 -8.90 -7.18 1.70
N HIS A 150 -9.06 -6.12 0.91
CA HIS A 150 -7.99 -5.30 0.37
C HIS A 150 -8.16 -3.87 0.86
N THR A 151 -7.19 -3.39 1.64
CA THR A 151 -7.09 -2.00 2.03
C THR A 151 -6.21 -1.26 1.04
N THR A 152 -6.66 -0.10 0.57
CA THR A 152 -5.91 0.73 -0.37
C THR A 152 -5.81 2.15 0.14
N SER A 153 -4.62 2.74 0.04
CA SER A 153 -4.43 4.18 0.12
C SER A 153 -4.16 4.75 -1.27
N CYS A 154 -5.07 5.59 -1.76
CA CYS A 154 -4.92 6.29 -3.03
C CYS A 154 -3.95 7.48 -2.95
N ARG A 155 -3.37 7.75 -1.78
CA ARG A 155 -2.46 8.88 -1.53
C ARG A 155 -1.20 8.86 -2.37
N LEU A 156 -0.72 7.64 -2.67
CA LEU A 156 0.46 7.41 -3.49
C LEU A 156 0.12 7.29 -4.99
N MET A 157 -1.18 7.29 -5.34
CA MET A 157 -1.59 7.29 -6.74
C MET A 157 -1.33 8.66 -7.36
N GLY A 158 -0.60 8.65 -8.47
CA GLY A 158 -0.26 9.88 -9.17
C GLY A 158 0.65 10.82 -8.35
N ALA A 159 1.26 10.32 -7.26
CA ALA A 159 2.20 11.13 -6.49
C ALA A 159 3.42 11.45 -7.35
N ASP A 160 3.79 12.72 -7.41
CA ASP A 160 5.08 13.14 -7.95
C ASP A 160 6.15 13.18 -6.84
N LEU A 161 7.37 13.59 -7.18
CA LEU A 161 8.47 13.71 -6.22
C LEU A 161 8.18 14.68 -5.07
N ASP A 162 7.47 15.79 -5.34
CA ASP A 162 7.20 16.79 -4.30
C ASP A 162 6.13 16.27 -3.33
N MET A 163 5.12 15.56 -3.85
CA MET A 163 4.13 14.86 -3.04
C MET A 163 4.77 13.78 -2.16
N LEU A 164 5.62 12.93 -2.75
CA LEU A 164 6.34 11.90 -2.02
C LEU A 164 7.23 12.49 -0.93
N ALA A 165 7.95 13.59 -1.23
CA ALA A 165 8.80 14.27 -0.25
C ALA A 165 8.01 14.78 0.96
N GLU A 166 6.76 15.22 0.78
CA GLU A 166 5.88 15.60 1.90
C GLU A 166 5.36 14.36 2.66
N PHE A 167 5.11 13.23 1.98
CA PHE A 167 4.72 11.97 2.63
C PHE A 167 5.80 11.43 3.58
N ILE A 168 7.06 11.51 3.17
CA ILE A 168 8.20 11.01 3.95
C ILE A 168 8.81 12.08 4.85
N LYS A 169 8.08 13.16 5.13
CA LYS A 169 8.56 14.26 5.98
C LYS A 169 8.38 13.91 7.46
N PRO A 170 9.45 13.93 8.27
CA PRO A 170 9.36 13.63 9.69
C PRO A 170 8.37 14.58 10.40
N GLY A 171 7.47 14.04 11.21
CA GLY A 171 6.53 14.82 12.02
C GLY A 171 5.28 15.34 11.31
N SER A 172 5.19 15.23 9.98
CA SER A 172 4.00 15.59 9.20
C SER A 172 3.53 14.52 8.23
N GLY A 173 4.40 13.54 7.93
CA GLY A 173 4.07 12.37 7.13
C GLY A 173 3.14 11.39 7.85
N GLU A 174 2.86 10.28 7.19
CA GLU A 174 2.02 9.23 7.77
C GLU A 174 2.76 8.41 8.83
N LYS A 175 2.00 8.00 9.85
CA LYS A 175 2.45 7.15 10.94
C LYS A 175 1.57 5.91 10.96
N TYR A 176 2.17 4.72 11.04
CA TYR A 176 1.35 3.51 11.26
C TYR A 176 0.99 3.35 12.73
N VAL A 177 1.88 3.71 13.66
CA VAL A 177 1.64 3.56 15.10
C VAL A 177 0.42 4.38 15.52
N GLY A 178 -0.53 3.72 16.16
CA GLY A 178 -1.81 4.33 16.57
C GLY A 178 -2.84 4.45 15.45
N THR A 179 -2.56 3.88 14.26
CA THR A 179 -3.59 3.64 13.24
C THR A 179 -4.68 2.78 13.86
N ASN A 180 -5.93 3.21 13.65
CA ASN A 180 -7.10 2.42 14.01
C ASN A 180 -8.10 2.44 12.85
N LEU A 181 -8.97 1.44 12.81
CA LEU A 181 -9.93 1.26 11.73
C LEU A 181 -10.83 2.50 11.54
N ALA A 182 -11.28 3.12 12.64
CA ALA A 182 -12.22 4.22 12.56
C ALA A 182 -11.62 5.46 11.91
N ASP A 183 -10.44 5.89 12.34
CA ASP A 183 -9.76 7.05 11.76
C ASP A 183 -9.28 6.76 10.33
N TRP A 184 -8.74 5.56 10.09
CA TRP A 184 -8.24 5.17 8.78
C TRP A 184 -9.35 5.13 7.72
N ALA A 185 -10.53 4.59 8.04
CA ALA A 185 -11.65 4.47 7.11
C ALA A 185 -12.32 5.82 6.77
N ASN A 186 -12.14 6.83 7.62
CA ASN A 186 -12.62 8.21 7.37
C ASN A 186 -11.61 9.06 6.61
N ASP A 187 -10.38 8.58 6.44
CA ASP A 187 -9.44 9.29 5.59
C ASP A 187 -9.93 9.23 4.14
N LYS A 188 -10.12 10.40 3.54
CA LYS A 188 -10.71 10.50 2.20
C LYS A 188 -9.93 9.78 1.11
N TYR A 189 -8.66 9.46 1.35
CA TYR A 189 -7.82 8.78 0.39
C TYR A 189 -7.75 7.27 0.61
N ASN A 190 -8.34 6.75 1.68
CA ASN A 190 -8.32 5.33 1.99
C ASN A 190 -9.64 4.68 1.60
N TYR A 191 -9.58 3.43 1.19
CA TYR A 191 -10.77 2.61 1.01
C TYR A 191 -10.48 1.13 1.23
N ILE A 192 -11.52 0.39 1.55
CA ILE A 192 -11.46 -1.07 1.69
C ILE A 192 -12.44 -1.77 0.74
N GLU A 193 -12.00 -2.86 0.13
CA GLU A 193 -12.86 -3.78 -0.59
C GLU A 193 -12.87 -5.13 0.13
N VAL A 194 -14.05 -5.65 0.45
CA VAL A 194 -14.23 -6.92 1.17
C VAL A 194 -15.09 -7.87 0.34
N PHE A 195 -14.55 -9.04 0.06
CA PHE A 195 -15.20 -10.07 -0.73
C PHE A 195 -15.56 -11.27 0.15
N PHE A 196 -16.82 -11.66 0.13
CA PHE A 196 -17.34 -12.86 0.74
C PHE A 196 -17.73 -13.83 -0.37
N ALA A 197 -17.04 -14.96 -0.46
CA ALA A 197 -17.33 -16.01 -1.44
C ALA A 197 -17.96 -17.22 -0.72
N ILE A 198 -19.18 -17.57 -1.13
CA ILE A 198 -19.91 -18.76 -0.69
C ILE A 198 -19.54 -19.91 -1.62
N LEU A 199 -18.89 -20.93 -1.07
CA LEU A 199 -18.47 -22.13 -1.79
C LEU A 199 -19.48 -23.28 -1.63
N ASP A 200 -20.26 -23.26 -0.55
CA ASP A 200 -21.33 -24.23 -0.27
C ASP A 200 -22.68 -23.53 -0.31
N GLU A 201 -23.46 -23.79 -1.36
CA GLU A 201 -24.79 -23.17 -1.58
C GLU A 201 -25.75 -23.42 -0.41
N SER A 202 -25.58 -24.52 0.35
CA SER A 202 -26.42 -24.84 1.50
C SER A 202 -26.26 -23.86 2.66
N LYS A 203 -25.18 -23.06 2.65
CA LYS A 203 -24.87 -22.04 3.67
C LYS A 203 -25.25 -20.63 3.25
N THR A 204 -25.86 -20.46 2.07
CA THR A 204 -26.14 -19.13 1.50
C THR A 204 -26.92 -18.22 2.45
N GLU A 205 -27.99 -18.73 3.07
CA GLU A 205 -28.83 -17.94 3.98
C GLU A 205 -28.06 -17.51 5.24
N GLU A 206 -27.37 -18.45 5.90
CA GLU A 206 -26.56 -18.18 7.10
C GLU A 206 -25.45 -17.14 6.81
N LEU A 207 -24.72 -17.32 5.71
CA LEU A 207 -23.60 -16.44 5.36
C LEU A 207 -24.06 -15.07 4.88
N THR A 208 -25.24 -14.97 4.27
CA THR A 208 -25.85 -13.68 3.92
C THR A 208 -26.25 -12.89 5.18
N GLU A 209 -26.76 -13.57 6.21
CA GLU A 209 -27.05 -12.92 7.50
C GLU A 209 -25.76 -12.38 8.14
N LYS A 210 -24.71 -13.21 8.23
CA LYS A 210 -23.40 -12.78 8.76
C LYS A 210 -22.78 -11.65 7.95
N PHE A 211 -22.90 -11.66 6.63
CA PHE A 211 -22.43 -10.58 5.75
C PHE A 211 -23.08 -9.23 6.11
N ASN A 212 -24.40 -9.20 6.29
CA ASN A 212 -25.11 -7.98 6.66
C ASN A 212 -24.70 -7.48 8.06
N GLU A 213 -24.51 -8.40 9.00
CA GLU A 213 -24.05 -8.09 10.36
C GLU A 213 -22.61 -7.53 10.36
N VAL A 214 -21.70 -8.11 9.57
CA VAL A 214 -20.33 -7.58 9.39
C VAL A 214 -20.35 -6.15 8.85
N ILE A 215 -21.16 -5.87 7.82
CA ILE A 215 -21.30 -4.51 7.27
C ILE A 215 -21.85 -3.55 8.33
N SER A 216 -22.83 -3.98 9.12
CA SER A 216 -23.41 -3.18 10.20
C SER A 216 -22.37 -2.80 11.26
N ASP A 217 -21.58 -3.78 11.71
CA ASP A 217 -20.52 -3.58 12.70
C ASP A 217 -19.39 -2.70 12.17
N TYR A 218 -18.98 -2.90 10.91
CA TYR A 218 -18.01 -2.03 10.25
C TYR A 218 -18.49 -0.57 10.31
N LYS A 219 -19.72 -0.29 9.85
CA LYS A 219 -20.29 1.06 9.86
C LYS A 219 -20.41 1.66 11.25
N ALA A 220 -20.73 0.84 12.26
CA ALA A 220 -20.86 1.29 13.64
C ALA A 220 -19.52 1.78 14.22
N ILE A 221 -18.41 1.11 13.86
CA ILE A 221 -17.05 1.48 14.26
C ILE A 221 -16.60 2.73 13.49
N THR A 222 -16.72 2.71 12.16
CA THR A 222 -16.08 3.69 11.30
C THR A 222 -16.84 5.00 11.18
N LYS A 223 -18.19 5.01 11.16
CA LYS A 223 -19.04 6.22 10.97
C LYS A 223 -18.78 7.00 9.67
N ASP A 224 -19.78 7.71 9.14
CA ASP A 224 -19.64 8.42 7.86
C ASP A 224 -18.73 9.68 7.97
N PRO A 225 -18.06 10.09 6.87
CA PRO A 225 -18.09 9.51 5.52
C PRO A 225 -16.95 8.49 5.27
N GLN A 226 -17.31 7.31 4.74
CA GLN A 226 -16.36 6.24 4.43
C GLN A 226 -16.30 5.93 2.92
N THR A 227 -15.19 5.35 2.48
CA THR A 227 -15.09 4.71 1.16
C THR A 227 -14.89 3.20 1.36
N TYR A 228 -15.84 2.37 0.93
CA TYR A 228 -15.75 0.91 1.05
C TYR A 228 -16.60 0.20 0.01
N CYS A 229 -16.36 -1.10 -0.19
CA CYS A 229 -17.25 -1.97 -0.93
C CYS A 229 -17.25 -3.38 -0.35
N PHE A 230 -18.39 -3.82 0.15
CA PHE A 230 -18.61 -5.21 0.57
C PHE A 230 -19.38 -5.93 -0.53
N LYS A 231 -18.88 -7.08 -0.97
CA LYS A 231 -19.49 -7.93 -2.00
C LYS A 231 -19.67 -9.33 -1.44
N LEU A 232 -20.88 -9.86 -1.58
CA LEU A 232 -21.20 -11.26 -1.33
C LEU A 232 -21.44 -11.93 -2.67
N GLU A 233 -20.65 -12.97 -2.93
CA GLU A 233 -20.68 -13.74 -4.16
C GLU A 233 -20.96 -15.21 -3.84
N GLY A 234 -21.70 -15.85 -4.73
CA GLY A 234 -21.93 -17.28 -4.69
C GLY A 234 -21.91 -17.85 -6.11
N LYS A 235 -22.01 -19.17 -6.21
CA LYS A 235 -22.13 -19.83 -7.51
C LYS A 235 -23.58 -20.05 -7.88
N ASP A 236 -23.91 -19.82 -9.15
CA ASP A 236 -25.20 -20.19 -9.71
C ASP A 236 -25.24 -21.67 -10.17
N SER A 237 -26.35 -22.08 -10.78
CA SER A 237 -26.54 -23.46 -11.26
C SER A 237 -25.56 -23.89 -12.36
N ASP A 238 -24.90 -22.93 -13.01
CA ASP A 238 -23.92 -23.16 -14.08
C ASP A 238 -22.47 -23.06 -13.54
N ASP A 239 -22.29 -23.10 -12.21
CA ASP A 239 -21.01 -22.95 -11.49
C ASP A 239 -20.33 -21.58 -11.74
N SER A 240 -21.09 -20.59 -12.20
CA SER A 240 -20.61 -19.23 -12.45
C SER A 240 -20.76 -18.34 -11.21
N TRP A 241 -19.75 -17.52 -10.93
CA TRP A 241 -19.80 -16.56 -9.83
C TRP A 241 -20.79 -15.43 -10.11
N VAL A 242 -21.67 -15.17 -9.16
CA VAL A 242 -22.68 -14.11 -9.22
C VAL A 242 -22.70 -13.31 -7.91
N THR A 243 -22.88 -11.99 -8.02
CA THR A 243 -23.08 -11.12 -6.86
C THR A 243 -24.47 -11.34 -6.29
N LEU A 244 -24.53 -11.84 -5.05
CA LEU A 244 -25.77 -12.07 -4.31
C LEU A 244 -26.22 -10.83 -3.55
N ALA A 245 -25.27 -10.08 -2.99
CA ALA A 245 -25.50 -8.82 -2.31
C ALA A 245 -24.25 -7.94 -2.39
N SER A 246 -24.44 -6.63 -2.34
CA SER A 246 -23.33 -5.68 -2.21
C SER A 246 -23.76 -4.40 -1.54
N GLU A 247 -22.81 -3.74 -0.88
CA GLU A 247 -22.97 -2.38 -0.39
C GLU A 247 -21.65 -1.64 -0.60
N CYS A 248 -21.68 -0.61 -1.45
CA CYS A 248 -20.49 0.14 -1.83
C CYS A 248 -20.74 1.64 -1.70
N LYS A 249 -19.77 2.31 -1.08
CA LYS A 249 -19.80 3.74 -0.78
C LYS A 249 -18.51 4.40 -1.24
N VAL A 250 -18.62 5.60 -1.79
CA VAL A 250 -17.48 6.52 -1.96
C VAL A 250 -17.79 7.80 -1.19
N GLN A 251 -17.02 8.04 -0.13
CA GLN A 251 -17.24 9.17 0.79
C GLN A 251 -18.70 9.26 1.28
N GLY A 252 -19.27 8.12 1.69
CA GLY A 252 -20.64 7.98 2.20
C GLY A 252 -21.75 7.98 1.13
N LYS A 253 -21.43 8.21 -0.15
CA LYS A 253 -22.40 8.18 -1.25
C LYS A 253 -22.51 6.79 -1.85
N ASP A 254 -23.71 6.36 -2.21
CA ASP A 254 -23.93 5.09 -2.92
C ASP A 254 -23.08 5.02 -4.19
N PHE A 255 -22.43 3.88 -4.39
CA PHE A 255 -21.59 3.62 -5.55
C PHE A 255 -21.88 2.24 -6.12
N ASP A 256 -21.74 2.09 -7.44
CA ASP A 256 -22.00 0.84 -8.12
C ASP A 256 -20.87 -0.18 -7.88
N ALA A 257 -21.23 -1.35 -7.39
CA ALA A 257 -20.29 -2.42 -7.05
C ALA A 257 -19.51 -2.94 -8.29
N GLU A 258 -20.12 -2.96 -9.48
CA GLU A 258 -19.44 -3.37 -10.72
C GLU A 258 -18.34 -2.39 -11.14
N ASN A 259 -18.52 -1.13 -10.76
CA ASN A 259 -17.62 -0.02 -11.05
C ASN A 259 -16.67 0.30 -9.90
N PHE A 260 -16.78 -0.36 -8.74
CA PHE A 260 -15.87 -0.17 -7.61
C PHE A 260 -14.51 -0.80 -7.93
N ARG A 261 -13.66 -0.02 -8.61
CA ARG A 261 -12.29 -0.35 -9.00
C ARG A 261 -11.40 0.84 -8.68
N LEU A 262 -10.12 0.57 -8.45
CA LEU A 262 -9.14 1.56 -8.02
C LEU A 262 -9.21 2.88 -8.82
N SER A 263 -9.19 2.82 -10.15
CA SER A 263 -9.23 4.01 -11.01
C SER A 263 -10.51 4.83 -10.83
N ASN A 264 -11.67 4.18 -10.78
CA ASN A 264 -12.96 4.86 -10.69
C ASN A 264 -13.16 5.47 -9.30
N VAL A 265 -12.73 4.76 -8.25
CA VAL A 265 -12.76 5.29 -6.89
C VAL A 265 -11.81 6.48 -6.77
N ALA A 266 -10.59 6.38 -7.31
CA ALA A 266 -9.64 7.49 -7.32
C ALA A 266 -10.20 8.73 -8.04
N GLU A 267 -10.83 8.55 -9.21
CA GLU A 267 -11.50 9.62 -9.96
C GLU A 267 -12.59 10.31 -9.13
N GLU A 268 -13.46 9.54 -8.47
CA GLU A 268 -14.51 10.09 -7.59
C GLU A 268 -13.98 10.82 -6.36
N LEU A 269 -12.79 10.42 -5.88
CA LEU A 269 -12.07 11.11 -4.81
C LEU A 269 -11.33 12.36 -5.31
N GLY A 270 -11.36 12.65 -6.62
CA GLY A 270 -10.67 13.76 -7.25
C GLY A 270 -9.15 13.59 -7.28
N ILE A 271 -8.67 12.34 -7.30
CA ILE A 271 -7.26 12.00 -7.35
C ILE A 271 -6.87 11.84 -8.81
N ASP A 272 -5.86 12.61 -9.22
CA ASP A 272 -5.31 12.52 -10.57
C ASP A 272 -4.50 11.22 -10.70
N THR A 273 -4.97 10.30 -11.52
CA THR A 273 -4.27 9.04 -11.82
C THR A 273 -3.35 9.15 -13.02
N ASP A 274 -3.41 10.25 -13.77
CA ASP A 274 -2.68 10.47 -15.02
C ASP A 274 -1.28 11.06 -14.80
N THR A 275 -0.96 11.47 -13.57
CA THR A 275 0.38 11.95 -13.17
C THR A 275 1.42 10.83 -12.99
N TYR A 276 1.13 9.60 -13.43
CA TYR A 276 2.13 8.55 -13.56
C TYR A 276 3.35 9.09 -14.32
N ILE A 277 4.50 9.12 -13.66
CA ILE A 277 5.76 9.46 -14.33
C ILE A 277 6.08 8.28 -15.25
N ASP A 278 5.76 8.43 -16.53
CA ASP A 278 6.11 7.49 -17.58
C ASP A 278 7.64 7.22 -17.52
N PRO A 279 8.08 5.95 -17.36
CA PRO A 279 9.49 5.58 -17.31
C PRO A 279 10.23 5.70 -18.66
N ASP A 280 9.57 6.15 -19.74
CA ASP A 280 10.20 6.40 -21.05
C ASP A 280 11.10 7.66 -21.12
#